data_AF-A0A6M1UGM7-F1
#
_entry.id   AF-A0A6M1UGM7-F1
#
_cell.length_a   1.000
_cell.length_b   1.000
_cell.length_c   1.000
_cell.angle_alpha   90.00
_cell.angle_beta   90.00
_cell.angle_gamma   90.00
#
_symmetry.space_group_name_H-M   'P 1'
#
loop_
_entity.id
_entity.type
_entity.pdbx_description
1 polymer ?
#
loop_
_entity_poly.entity_id
_entity_poly.type
_entity_poly.pdbx_seq_one_letter_code
_entity_poly.pdbx_strand_id
1 'polypeptide(L)' 'MKLGLPLFLLAVGLIVMWQPRTRRWQSRLRAHLKGDERRIRQRANTFFLLGFAFVMAALALLYRIGTT' A
#
# COMPACT_ATOMS: atom_id res chain seq x y z
N MET A 1 12.76 -21.58 -2.28
CA MET A 1 11.53 -20.85 -2.66
C MET A 1 10.85 -20.08 -1.51
N LYS A 2 11.43 -19.94 -0.31
CA LYS A 2 10.77 -19.28 0.85
C LYS A 2 10.83 -17.74 0.87
N LEU A 3 11.75 -17.13 0.10
CA LEU A 3 11.96 -15.68 0.06
C LEU A 3 11.07 -14.93 -0.96
N GLY A 4 10.47 -15.64 -1.93
CA GLY A 4 9.70 -15.01 -3.00
C GLY A 4 8.43 -14.31 -2.51
N LEU A 5 7.68 -14.96 -1.62
CA LEU A 5 6.44 -14.41 -1.06
C LEU A 5 6.65 -13.14 -0.22
N PRO A 6 7.60 -13.09 0.75
CA PRO A 6 7.82 -11.88 1.52
C PRO A 6 8.35 -10.71 0.67
N LEU A 7 9.26 -10.96 -0.29
CA LEU A 7 9.71 -9.92 -1.22
C LEU A 7 8.56 -9.39 -2.08
N PHE A 8 7.69 -10.27 -2.56
CA PHE A 8 6.49 -9.88 -3.31
C PHE A 8 5.52 -9.04 -2.47
N LEU A 9 5.25 -9.44 -1.22
CA LEU A 9 4.42 -8.67 -0.28
C LEU A 9 5.01 -7.29 0.02
N LEU A 10 6.33 -7.19 0.16
CA LEU A 10 7.03 -5.93 0.39
C LEU A 10 6.93 -5.00 -0.83
N ALA A 11 7.16 -5.54 -2.04
CA ALA A 11 7.02 -4.81 -3.29
C ALA A 11 5.57 -4.33 -3.51
N VAL A 12 4.58 -5.19 -3.30
CA VAL A 12 3.16 -4.85 -3.41
C VAL A 12 2.76 -3.80 -2.37
N GLY A 13 3.21 -3.94 -1.11
CA GLY A 13 2.94 -2.95 -0.06
C GLY A 13 3.48 -1.56 -0.41
N LEU A 14 4.70 -1.48 -0.94
CA LEU A 14 5.30 -0.24 -1.43
C LEU A 14 4.55 0.35 -2.63
N ILE A 15 4.16 -0.48 -3.60
CA ILE A 15 3.39 -0.04 -4.76
C ILE A 15 2.03 0.52 -4.33
N VAL A 16 1.35 -0.14 -3.39
CA VAL A 16 0.06 0.30 -2.85
C VAL A 16 0.20 1.61 -2.07
N MET A 17 1.28 1.79 -1.30
CA MET A 17 1.59 3.08 -0.65
C MET A 17 1.93 4.18 -1.67
N TRP A 18 2.53 3.83 -2.80
CA TRP A 18 2.91 4.79 -3.84
C TRP A 18 1.72 5.24 -4.71
N GLN A 19 0.73 4.37 -4.92
CA GLN A 19 -0.48 4.65 -5.70
C GLN A 19 -1.17 5.98 -5.35
N PRO A 20 -1.50 6.30 -4.07
CA PRO A 20 -2.19 7.54 -3.71
C PRO A 20 -1.39 8.82 -3.97
N ARG A 21 -0.06 8.70 -4.18
CA ARG A 21 0.84 9.82 -4.49
C ARG A 21 0.86 10.18 -5.98
N THR A 22 0.33 9.32 -6.86
CA THR A 22 0.35 9.57 -8.31
C THR A 22 -0.76 10.53 -8.75
N ARG A 23 -0.39 11.54 -9.56
CA ARG A 23 -1.33 12.54 -10.12
C ARG A 23 -2.47 11.90 -10.92
N ARG A 24 -2.21 10.76 -11.59
CA ARG A 24 -3.23 9.99 -12.32
C ARG A 24 -4.30 9.43 -11.39
N TRP A 25 -3.91 8.91 -10.23
CA TRP A 25 -4.83 8.36 -9.25
C TRP A 25 -5.69 9.44 -8.60
N GLN A 26 -5.08 10.57 -8.23
CA GLN A 26 -5.81 11.72 -7.70
C GLN A 26 -6.79 12.32 -8.73
N SER A 27 -6.40 12.42 -10.00
CA SER A 27 -7.30 12.90 -11.07
C SER A 27 -8.52 12.00 -11.24
N ARG A 28 -8.34 10.68 -11.26
CA ARG A 28 -9.45 9.71 -11.32
C ARG A 28 -10.37 9.81 -10.11
N LEU A 29 -9.83 9.96 -8.92
CA LEU A 29 -10.64 10.11 -7.70
C LEU A 29 -11.34 11.45 -7.61
N ARG A 30 -10.71 12.54 -8.05
CA ARG A 30 -11.38 13.85 -8.15
C ARG A 30 -12.57 13.79 -9.11
N ALA A 31 -12.41 13.12 -10.26
CA ALA A 31 -13.50 12.92 -11.21
C ALA A 31 -14.64 12.05 -10.62
N HIS A 32 -14.29 10.99 -9.88
CA HIS A 32 -15.27 10.07 -9.32
C HIS A 32 -15.97 10.61 -8.05
N LEU A 33 -15.26 11.39 -7.23
CA LEU A 33 -15.75 11.97 -5.97
C LEU A 33 -16.23 13.42 -6.11
N LYS A 34 -16.36 13.95 -7.34
CA LYS A 34 -16.82 15.32 -7.62
C LYS A 34 -16.05 16.40 -6.83
N GLY A 35 -14.75 16.20 -6.62
CA GLY A 35 -13.89 17.17 -5.91
C GLY A 35 -13.98 17.14 -4.38
N ASP A 36 -14.61 16.12 -3.77
CA ASP A 36 -14.73 16.02 -2.31
C ASP A 36 -13.37 15.67 -1.64
N GLU A 37 -12.55 16.69 -1.39
CA GLU A 37 -11.14 16.56 -0.97
C GLU A 37 -10.97 15.80 0.35
N ARG A 38 -11.93 15.91 1.27
CA ARG A 38 -11.93 15.14 2.53
C ARG A 38 -11.95 13.64 2.27
N ARG A 39 -12.81 13.17 1.37
CA ARG A 39 -12.93 11.73 1.03
C ARG A 39 -11.70 11.23 0.27
N ILE A 40 -11.11 12.07 -0.57
CA ILE A 40 -9.87 11.75 -1.30
C ILE A 40 -8.73 11.54 -0.29
N ARG A 41 -8.61 12.43 0.70
CA ARG A 41 -7.58 12.34 1.74
C ARG A 41 -7.80 11.14 2.67
N GLN A 42 -9.05 10.83 3.04
CA GLN A 42 -9.38 9.62 3.79
C GLN A 42 -8.98 8.35 3.03
N ARG A 43 -9.37 8.22 1.75
CA ARG A 43 -8.99 7.07 0.92
C ARG A 43 -7.48 6.96 0.78
N ALA A 44 -6.78 8.07 0.53
CA ALA A 44 -5.33 8.06 0.46
C ALA A 44 -4.70 7.52 1.75
N ASN A 45 -5.23 7.91 2.92
CA ASN A 45 -4.76 7.43 4.21
C ASN A 45 -5.09 5.95 4.44
N THR A 46 -6.28 5.48 4.01
CA THR A 46 -6.65 4.05 4.08
C THR A 46 -5.76 3.20 3.18
N PHE A 47 -5.48 3.62 1.95
CA PHE A 47 -4.56 2.93 1.04
C PHE A 47 -3.14 2.90 1.60
N PHE A 48 -2.70 4.01 2.23
CA PHE A 48 -1.43 4.07 2.93
C PHE A 48 -1.38 3.07 4.10
N LEU A 49 -2.40 3.03 4.95
CA LEU A 49 -2.51 2.05 6.05
C LEU A 49 -2.50 0.61 5.54
N LEU A 50 -3.21 0.34 4.43
CA LEU A 50 -3.25 -0.98 3.83
C LEU A 50 -1.87 -1.41 3.32
N GLY A 51 -1.18 -0.54 2.57
CA GLY A 51 0.18 -0.81 2.10
C GLY A 51 1.16 -0.98 3.26
N PHE A 52 1.02 -0.17 4.32
CA PHE A 52 1.81 -0.30 5.55
C PHE A 52 1.57 -1.65 6.25
N ALA A 53 0.32 -2.11 6.35
CA ALA A 53 -0.01 -3.42 6.90
C ALA A 53 0.64 -4.56 6.10
N PHE A 54 0.65 -4.45 4.76
CA PHE A 54 1.36 -5.41 3.90
C PHE A 54 2.87 -5.42 4.14
N VAL A 55 3.50 -4.25 4.33
CA VAL A 55 4.93 -4.15 4.67
C VAL A 55 5.23 -4.80 6.03
N MET A 56 4.40 -4.53 7.04
CA MET A 56 4.53 -5.15 8.36
C MET A 56 4.37 -6.67 8.30
N ALA A 57 3.41 -7.17 7.53
CA ALA A 57 3.24 -8.61 7.31
C ALA A 57 4.45 -9.24 6.58
N ALA A 58 5.02 -8.55 5.60
CA ALA A 58 6.24 -8.99 4.90
C ALA A 58 7.43 -9.07 5.86
N LEU A 59 7.61 -8.06 6.73
CA LEU A 59 8.65 -8.03 7.76
C LEU A 59 8.47 -9.16 8.78
N ALA A 60 7.24 -9.41 9.24
CA ALA A 60 6.95 -10.51 10.14
C ALA A 60 7.28 -11.88 9.52
N LEU A 61 6.96 -12.06 8.24
CA LEU A 61 7.33 -13.26 7.48
C LEU A 61 8.85 -13.41 7.33
N LEU A 62 9.57 -12.33 7.01
CA LEU A 62 11.03 -12.33 6.93
C LEU A 62 11.67 -12.65 8.28
N TYR A 63 11.17 -12.06 9.37
CA TYR A 63 11.65 -12.33 10.71
C TYR A 63 11.44 -13.79 11.11
N ARG A 64 10.26 -14.35 10.80
CA ARG A 64 9.96 -15.77 11.04
C ARG A 64 10.86 -16.70 10.24
N ILE A 65 11.14 -16.38 8.97
CA ILE A 65 12.06 -17.18 8.14
C ILE A 65 13.50 -17.08 8.62
N GLY A 66 13.92 -15.92 9.16
CA GLY A 66 15.27 -15.71 9.68
C GLY A 66 15.51 -16.31 11.07
N THR A 67 14.45 -16.55 11.84
CA THR A 67 14.54 -17.10 13.21
C THR A 67 14.29 -18.62 13.29
N THR A 68 13.87 -19.26 12.20
CA THR A 68 13.80 -20.73 12.02
C THR A 68 14.95 -21.26 11.21
#